data_AF-A0A7D6Z1N0-F1
#
_entry.id   AF-A0A7D6Z1N0-F1
#
_cell.length_a   1.000
_cell.length_b   1.000
_cell.length_c   1.000
_cell.angle_alpha   90.00
_cell.angle_beta   90.00
_cell.angle_gamma   90.00
#
_symmetry.space_group_name_H-M   'P 1'
#
loop_
_entity.id
_entity.type
_entity.pdbx_description
1 polymer ?
#
loop_
_entity_poly.entity_id
_entity_poly.type
_entity_poly.pdbx_seq_one_letter_code
_entity_poly.pdbx_strand_id
1 'polypeptide(L)' 'MSEIERLSALSGVARGELEALGELDEDQYRVLRQAFERAQETRQRELDEAIDGGLTMVPRLVRPAVRRMLFS' A
#
# COMPACT_ATOMS: atom_id res chain seq x y z
N MET A 1 -19.03 -4.40 -10.03
CA MET A 1 -17.92 -4.72 -9.13
C MET A 1 -18.22 -4.08 -7.79
N SER A 2 -18.51 -4.89 -6.77
CA SER A 2 -18.89 -4.47 -5.41
C SER A 2 -17.71 -3.89 -4.62
N GLU A 3 -17.97 -3.15 -3.52
CA GLU A 3 -16.87 -2.62 -2.70
C GLU A 3 -16.08 -3.72 -2.00
N ILE A 4 -16.72 -4.85 -1.66
CA ILE A 4 -16.02 -6.02 -1.12
C ILE A 4 -15.05 -6.65 -2.15
N GLU A 5 -15.42 -6.69 -3.44
CA GLU A 5 -14.51 -7.15 -4.51
C GLU A 5 -13.33 -6.20 -4.69
N ARG A 6 -13.59 -4.88 -4.63
CA ARG A 6 -12.53 -3.87 -4.68
C ARG A 6 -11.59 -3.95 -3.49
N LEU A 7 -12.15 -4.12 -2.28
CA LEU A 7 -11.38 -4.27 -1.05
C LEU A 7 -10.54 -5.56 -1.09
N SER A 8 -11.10 -6.66 -1.57
CA SER A 8 -10.37 -7.93 -1.73
C SER A 8 -9.19 -7.77 -2.69
N ALA A 9 -9.41 -7.14 -3.84
CA ALA A 9 -8.35 -6.88 -4.82
C ALA A 9 -7.25 -5.95 -4.26
N LEU A 10 -7.63 -4.93 -3.50
CA LEU A 10 -6.69 -3.95 -2.93
C LEU A 10 -5.87 -4.52 -1.76
N SER A 11 -6.54 -5.22 -0.83
CA SER A 11 -5.92 -5.73 0.40
C SER A 11 -5.20 -7.06 0.20
N GLY A 12 -5.51 -7.81 -0.86
CA GLY A 12 -5.05 -9.19 -1.06
C GLY A 12 -5.75 -10.20 -0.13
N VAL A 13 -6.72 -9.76 0.68
CA VAL A 13 -7.51 -10.62 1.57
C VAL A 13 -8.61 -11.29 0.77
N ALA A 14 -8.80 -12.58 0.99
CA ALA A 14 -9.83 -13.33 0.27
C ALA A 14 -11.23 -12.80 0.63
N ARG A 15 -12.14 -12.77 -0.35
CA ARG A 15 -13.51 -12.29 -0.14
C ARG A 15 -14.20 -12.97 1.06
N GLY A 16 -14.05 -14.29 1.21
CA GLY A 16 -14.66 -15.03 2.33
C GLY A 16 -14.13 -14.61 3.71
N GLU A 17 -12.88 -14.13 3.80
CA GLU A 17 -12.32 -13.59 5.04
C GLU A 17 -12.86 -12.18 5.34
N LEU A 18 -13.13 -11.38 4.29
CA LEU A 18 -13.79 -10.09 4.44
C LEU A 18 -15.26 -10.24 4.85
N GLU A 19 -15.97 -11.22 4.29
CA GLU A 19 -17.34 -11.56 4.70
C GLU A 19 -17.40 -12.08 6.15
N ALA A 20 -16.31 -12.67 6.65
CA ALA A 20 -16.20 -13.13 8.03
C ALA A 20 -16.06 -11.98 9.06
N LEU A 21 -15.80 -10.74 8.62
CA LEU A 21 -15.77 -9.56 9.50
C LEU A 21 -17.16 -9.20 10.06
N GLY A 22 -18.22 -9.81 9.53
CA GLY A 22 -19.61 -9.61 9.91
C GLY A 22 -20.45 -9.12 8.74
N GLU A 23 -21.72 -8.85 9.01
CA GLU A 23 -22.62 -8.23 8.02
C GLU A 23 -22.26 -6.76 7.85
N LEU A 24 -21.31 -6.51 6.96
CA LEU A 24 -20.97 -5.16 6.51
C LEU A 24 -21.75 -4.81 5.25
N ASP A 25 -22.27 -3.59 5.20
CA ASP A 25 -22.87 -3.04 3.99
C ASP A 25 -21.81 -2.44 3.04
N GLU A 26 -22.26 -2.05 1.84
CA GLU A 26 -21.40 -1.44 0.82
C GLU A 26 -20.73 -0.14 1.29
N ASP A 27 -21.40 0.66 2.13
CA ASP A 27 -20.84 1.91 2.63
C ASP A 27 -19.70 1.64 3.63
N GLN A 28 -19.84 0.60 4.45
CA GLN A 28 -18.82 0.15 5.40
C GLN A 28 -17.62 -0.49 4.68
N TYR A 29 -17.84 -1.31 3.65
CA TYR A 29 -16.76 -1.83 2.81
C TYR A 29 -16.00 -0.71 2.09
N ARG A 30 -16.70 0.33 1.64
CA ARG A 30 -16.08 1.52 1.06
C ARG A 30 -15.18 2.25 2.07
N VAL A 31 -15.59 2.37 3.32
CA VAL A 31 -14.77 2.98 4.38
C VAL A 31 -13.50 2.16 4.62
N LEU A 32 -13.63 0.83 4.71
CA LEU A 32 -12.48 -0.07 4.86
C LEU A 32 -11.53 0.03 3.67
N ARG A 33 -12.06 0.08 2.44
CA ARG A 33 -11.25 0.27 1.24
C ARG A 33 -10.47 1.58 1.30
N GLN A 34 -11.12 2.70 1.59
CA GLN A 34 -10.45 3.99 1.70
C GLN A 34 -9.37 3.99 2.80
N ALA A 35 -9.61 3.30 3.92
CA ALA A 35 -8.61 3.15 4.96
C ALA A 35 -7.39 2.35 4.47
N PHE A 36 -7.62 1.26 3.73
CA PHE A 36 -6.54 0.48 3.10
C PHE A 36 -5.75 1.28 2.06
N GLU A 37 -6.43 2.06 1.22
CA GLU A 37 -5.77 2.92 0.22
C GLU A 37 -4.83 3.92 0.91
N ARG A 38 -5.33 4.61 1.93
CA ARG A 38 -4.52 5.55 2.72
C ARG A 38 -3.35 4.86 3.41
N ALA A 39 -3.56 3.67 3.98
CA ALA A 39 -2.49 2.91 4.62
C ALA A 39 -1.40 2.49 3.62
N GLN A 40 -1.78 2.08 2.40
CA GLN A 40 -0.81 1.78 1.34
C GLN A 40 -0.05 3.02 0.90
N GLU A 41 -0.74 4.15 0.70
CA GLU A 41 -0.09 5.42 0.34
C GLU A 41 0.91 5.86 1.41
N THR A 42 0.53 5.80 2.69
CA THR A 42 1.41 6.13 3.81
C THR A 42 2.62 5.20 3.85
N ARG A 43 2.42 3.88 3.73
CA ARG A 43 3.52 2.91 3.69
C ARG A 43 4.47 3.19 2.52
N GLN A 44 3.95 3.51 1.34
CA GLN A 44 4.77 3.82 0.18
C GLN A 44 5.62 5.07 0.43
N ARG A 45 5.03 6.13 1.00
CA ARG A 45 5.76 7.34 1.37
C ARG A 45 6.85 7.06 2.41
N GLU A 46 6.53 6.32 3.45
CA GLU A 46 7.50 5.94 4.49
C GLU A 46 8.66 5.11 3.92
N LEU A 47 8.38 4.20 2.98
CA LEU A 47 9.41 3.45 2.26
C LEU A 47 10.27 4.38 1.41
N ASP A 48 9.68 5.28 0.62
CA ASP A 48 10.41 6.25 -0.19
C ASP A 48 11.30 7.15 0.68
N GLU A 49 10.80 7.61 1.83
CA GLU A 49 11.57 8.40 2.80
C GLU A 49 12.73 7.60 3.41
N ALA A 50 12.49 6.33 3.78
CA ALA A 50 13.54 5.46 4.29
C ALA A 50 14.63 5.18 3.24
N ILE A 51 14.23 5.01 1.97
CA ILE A 51 15.15 4.84 0.84
C ILE A 51 16.00 6.10 0.65
N ASP A 52 15.37 7.27 0.59
CA ASP A 52 16.09 8.53 0.42
C ASP A 52 17.01 8.81 1.61
N GLY A 53 16.57 8.47 2.82
CA GLY A 53 17.37 8.45 4.05
C GLY A 53 18.61 7.55 3.93
N GLY A 54 18.45 6.30 3.51
CA GLY A 54 19.58 5.38 3.28
C GLY A 54 20.52 5.85 2.18
N LEU A 55 19.98 6.43 1.09
CA LEU A 55 20.77 7.01 0.00
C LEU A 55 21.53 8.26 0.44
N THR A 56 21.25 8.87 1.59
CA THR A 56 22.08 9.97 2.11
C THR A 56 23.52 9.54 2.36
N MET A 57 23.73 8.27 2.73
CA MET A 57 25.04 7.65 2.94
C MET A 57 25.79 7.39 1.63
N VAL A 58 25.08 7.45 0.49
CA VAL A 58 25.63 7.27 -0.85
C VAL A 58 26.02 8.64 -1.44
N PRO A 59 27.20 8.79 -2.07
CA PRO A 59 27.60 10.03 -2.72
C PRO A 59 26.56 10.48 -3.76
N ARG A 60 26.21 11.78 -3.75
CA ARG A 60 25.09 12.33 -4.55
C ARG A 60 25.10 11.94 -6.03
N LEU A 61 26.29 11.87 -6.65
CA LEU A 61 26.47 11.52 -8.06
C LEU A 61 26.05 10.09 -8.42
N VAL A 62 26.10 9.15 -7.47
CA VAL A 62 25.80 7.71 -7.71
C VAL A 62 24.44 7.27 -7.17
N ARG A 63 23.73 8.12 -6.42
CA ARG A 63 22.38 7.82 -5.89
C ARG A 63 21.37 7.35 -6.94
N PRO A 64 21.28 7.94 -8.16
CA PRO A 64 20.32 7.49 -9.17
C PRO A 64 20.59 6.06 -9.66
N ALA A 65 21.87 5.68 -9.76
CA ALA A 65 22.28 4.34 -10.16
C ALA A 65 21.97 3.31 -9.07
N VAL A 66 22.26 3.63 -7.80
CA VAL A 66 21.94 2.75 -6.66
C VAL A 66 20.43 2.59 -6.49
N ARG A 67 19.64 3.66 -6.65
CA ARG A 67 18.16 3.59 -6.60
C ARG A 67 17.60 2.68 -7.70
N ARG A 68 18.11 2.78 -8.94
CA ARG A 68 17.72 1.84 -10.01
C ARG A 68 18.12 0.41 -9.71
N MET A 69 19.27 0.16 -9.09
CA MET A 69 19.72 -1.22 -8.82
C MET A 69 18.90 -1.91 -7.73
N LEU A 70 18.46 -1.17 -6.71
CA LEU A 70 17.74 -1.74 -5.55
C LEU A 70 16.22 -1.83 -5.74
N PHE A 71 15.66 -1.00 -6.61
CA PHE A 71 14.20 -0.85 -6.78
C PHE A 71 13.74 -0.97 -8.25
N SER A 72 14.53 -1.66 -9.08
CA SER A 72 14.16 -2.10 -10.43
C SER A 72 13.28 -3.34 -10.41
#